data_AF-A0A5N5X947-F1
#
_entry.id   AF-A0A5N5X947-F1
#
_cell.length_a   1.000
_cell.length_b   1.000
_cell.length_c   1.000
_cell.angle_alpha   90.00
_cell.angle_beta   90.00
_cell.angle_gamma   90.00
#
_symmetry.space_group_name_H-M   'P 1'
#
loop_
_entity.id
_entity.type
_entity.pdbx_description
1 polymer ?
#
loop_
_entity_poly.entity_id
_entity_poly.type
_entity_poly.pdbx_seq_one_letter_code
_entity_poly.pdbx_strand_id
1 'polypeptide(L)'
;MSSKNQPPTVISTEQTPEEERNIAIAKEYMSIAYSPTENKGAESVRHLCTPDSWFWGPSTFPGCSTPMDYAESHAHVMASVNDLHIIRYDQAWAKNGHVLLRYSAKGSHSGKPYQGIERSDPPKKAQWSAAAIFEIENGKVKSFTKDWDQKVMQIQLGWAPVQESKDPRWNRDILAQPELSRSQK
;
A
#
# COMPACT_ATOMS: atom_id res chain seq x y z
N MET A 1 -17.79 14.21 6.14
CA MET A 1 -17.42 12.96 6.83
C MET A 1 -16.04 12.55 6.36
N SER A 2 -15.17 12.16 7.30
CA SER A 2 -13.70 12.01 7.23
C SER A 2 -12.91 13.08 6.45
N SER A 3 -12.87 14.31 6.97
CA SER A 3 -11.87 15.32 6.58
C SER A 3 -10.58 15.18 7.39
N LYS A 4 -10.09 13.95 7.62
CA LYS A 4 -8.71 13.77 8.09
C LYS A 4 -7.80 14.04 6.89
N ASN A 5 -6.87 14.99 7.05
CA ASN A 5 -5.90 15.45 6.04
C ASN A 5 -5.46 14.32 5.11
N GLN A 6 -6.09 14.25 3.94
CA GLN A 6 -5.69 13.32 2.89
C GLN A 6 -4.25 13.63 2.50
N PRO A 7 -3.40 12.62 2.24
CA PRO A 7 -2.05 12.85 1.79
C PRO A 7 -2.04 13.76 0.54
N PRO A 8 -1.03 14.63 0.40
CA PRO A 8 -0.81 15.38 -0.83
C PRO A 8 -0.95 14.47 -2.05
N THR A 9 -1.64 14.95 -3.08
CA THR A 9 -1.99 14.15 -4.25
C THR A 9 -1.62 14.89 -5.52
N VAL A 10 -0.82 14.26 -6.37
CA VAL A 10 -0.50 14.78 -7.71
C VAL A 10 -1.51 14.22 -8.69
N ILE A 11 -2.46 15.05 -9.11
CA ILE A 11 -3.39 14.73 -10.20
C ILE A 11 -2.65 14.91 -11.52
N SER A 12 -2.34 13.81 -12.21
CA SER A 12 -1.42 13.84 -13.36
C SER A 12 -2.09 14.08 -14.71
N THR A 13 -3.41 14.23 -14.75
CA THR A 13 -4.20 14.52 -15.96
C THR A 13 -5.55 15.12 -15.57
N GLU A 14 -6.23 15.80 -16.49
CA GLU A 14 -7.56 16.38 -16.25
C GLU A 14 -8.57 15.30 -15.87
N GLN A 15 -9.52 15.66 -15.00
CA GLN A 15 -10.52 14.73 -14.47
C GLN A 15 -11.91 15.33 -14.64
N THR A 16 -12.86 14.49 -15.04
CA THR A 16 -14.28 14.81 -14.95
C THR A 16 -14.76 14.72 -13.49
N PRO A 17 -15.91 15.32 -13.15
CA PRO A 17 -16.47 15.21 -11.80
C PRO A 17 -16.77 13.77 -11.35
N GLU A 18 -17.02 12.86 -12.29
CA GLU A 18 -17.20 11.43 -11.99
C GLU A 18 -15.88 10.75 -11.65
N GLU A 19 -14.85 11.02 -12.43
CA GLU A 19 -13.50 10.51 -12.21
C GLU A 19 -12.92 11.01 -10.87
N GLU A 20 -13.17 12.26 -10.49
CA GLU A 20 -12.81 12.79 -9.16
C GLU A 20 -13.52 12.04 -8.02
N ARG A 21 -14.79 11.70 -8.19
CA ARG A 21 -15.53 10.88 -7.21
C ARG A 21 -14.96 9.47 -7.11
N ASN A 22 -14.59 8.86 -8.24
CA ASN A 22 -13.98 7.54 -8.27
C ASN A 22 -12.61 7.54 -7.56
N ILE A 23 -11.79 8.58 -7.77
CA ILE A 23 -10.54 8.80 -7.02
C ILE A 23 -10.82 8.92 -5.52
N ALA A 24 -11.84 9.67 -5.12
CA ALA A 24 -12.19 9.85 -3.72
C ALA A 24 -12.57 8.52 -3.04
N ILE A 25 -13.37 7.67 -3.71
CA ILE A 25 -13.74 6.34 -3.22
C ILE A 25 -12.51 5.44 -3.07
N ALA A 26 -11.63 5.41 -4.08
CA ALA A 26 -10.40 4.63 -4.02
C ALA A 26 -9.48 5.10 -2.87
N LYS A 27 -9.37 6.41 -2.67
CA LYS A 27 -8.60 6.99 -1.55
C LYS A 27 -9.25 6.73 -0.20
N GLU A 28 -10.58 6.67 -0.12
CA GLU A 28 -11.30 6.30 1.11
C GLU A 28 -10.99 4.85 1.47
N TYR A 29 -11.14 3.91 0.52
CA TYR A 29 -10.76 2.52 0.70
C TYR A 29 -9.31 2.41 1.19
N MET A 30 -8.38 3.09 0.51
CA MET A 30 -6.96 3.09 0.91
C MET A 30 -6.75 3.70 2.30
N SER A 31 -7.45 4.78 2.65
CA SER A 31 -7.30 5.40 3.97
C SER A 31 -7.68 4.45 5.11
N ILE A 32 -8.71 3.63 4.91
CA ILE A 32 -9.14 2.63 5.89
C ILE A 32 -8.20 1.44 5.86
N ALA A 33 -8.01 0.81 4.69
CA ALA A 33 -7.24 -0.43 4.55
C ALA A 33 -5.75 -0.26 4.88
N TYR A 34 -5.24 0.97 4.81
CA TYR A 34 -3.85 1.34 5.07
C TYR A 34 -3.65 2.07 6.41
N SER A 35 -4.66 2.06 7.30
CA SER A 35 -4.60 2.66 8.63
C SER A 35 -4.40 1.62 9.73
N PRO A 36 -3.31 1.70 10.52
CA PRO A 36 -3.11 0.82 11.68
C PRO A 36 -4.21 0.93 12.76
N THR A 37 -4.94 2.05 12.76
CA THR A 37 -5.99 2.32 13.76
C THR A 37 -7.39 1.97 13.26
N GLU A 38 -7.66 2.11 11.95
CA GLU A 38 -9.00 1.93 11.37
C GLU A 38 -9.18 0.57 10.68
N ASN A 39 -8.10 -0.04 10.16
CA ASN A 39 -8.20 -1.39 9.60
C ASN A 39 -8.30 -2.43 10.73
N LYS A 40 -9.46 -3.07 10.82
CA LYS A 40 -9.77 -4.18 11.73
C LYS A 40 -10.10 -5.46 10.96
N GLY A 41 -9.67 -5.52 9.69
CA GLY A 41 -9.89 -6.64 8.79
C GLY A 41 -10.97 -6.39 7.76
N ALA A 42 -11.53 -7.46 7.22
CA ALA A 42 -12.49 -7.46 6.11
C ALA A 42 -13.66 -6.47 6.29
N GLU A 43 -14.26 -6.43 7.47
CA GLU A 43 -15.46 -5.61 7.74
C GLU A 43 -15.19 -4.11 7.67
N SER A 44 -13.94 -3.68 7.91
CA SER A 44 -13.58 -2.26 7.83
C SER A 44 -13.84 -1.67 6.45
N VAL A 45 -13.78 -2.46 5.38
CA VAL A 45 -13.89 -1.98 3.99
C VAL A 45 -15.07 -2.57 3.21
N ARG A 46 -15.79 -3.56 3.77
CA ARG A 46 -16.88 -4.26 3.08
C ARG A 46 -17.94 -3.33 2.50
N HIS A 47 -18.27 -2.25 3.21
CA HIS A 47 -19.28 -1.28 2.78
C HIS A 47 -18.91 -0.54 1.48
N LEU A 48 -17.61 -0.41 1.18
CA LEU A 48 -17.07 0.23 -0.02
C LEU A 48 -16.99 -0.71 -1.23
N CYS A 49 -17.21 -2.01 -1.07
CA CYS A 49 -16.95 -2.99 -2.12
C CYS A 49 -18.26 -3.57 -2.69
N THR A 50 -18.26 -3.95 -3.97
CA THR A 50 -19.35 -4.75 -4.53
C THR A 50 -19.30 -6.18 -3.97
N PRO A 51 -20.45 -6.88 -3.85
CA PRO A 51 -20.49 -8.24 -3.33
C PRO A 51 -19.65 -9.25 -4.14
N ASP A 52 -19.45 -8.96 -5.42
CA ASP A 52 -18.74 -9.76 -6.40
C ASP A 52 -17.40 -9.13 -6.81
N SER A 53 -16.80 -8.36 -5.88
CA SER A 53 -15.52 -7.70 -6.09
C SER A 53 -14.37 -8.70 -6.04
N TRP A 54 -13.31 -8.42 -6.80
CA TRP A 54 -12.13 -9.28 -6.87
C TRP A 54 -10.83 -8.50 -6.66
N PHE A 55 -9.79 -9.22 -6.24
CA PHE A 55 -8.47 -8.68 -5.96
C PHE A 55 -7.38 -9.45 -6.70
N TRP A 56 -6.35 -8.73 -7.13
CA TRP A 56 -5.16 -9.30 -7.72
C TRP A 56 -3.89 -8.72 -7.11
N GLY A 57 -3.07 -9.59 -6.54
CA GLY A 57 -1.76 -9.24 -6.02
C GLY A 57 -1.00 -10.49 -5.56
N PRO A 58 -0.92 -11.56 -6.39
CA PRO A 58 -0.50 -12.89 -5.94
C PRO A 58 0.93 -12.93 -5.37
N SER A 59 1.82 -12.07 -5.85
CA SER A 59 3.20 -11.97 -5.36
C SER A 59 3.31 -11.24 -4.02
N THR A 60 2.32 -10.42 -3.69
CA THR A 60 2.38 -9.49 -2.55
C THR A 60 1.48 -9.97 -1.40
N PHE A 61 0.30 -10.50 -1.73
CA PHE A 61 -0.74 -10.98 -0.83
C PHE A 61 -1.23 -12.37 -1.32
N PRO A 62 -0.42 -13.42 -1.17
CA PRO A 62 -0.80 -14.76 -1.60
C PRO A 62 -2.08 -15.23 -0.88
N GLY A 63 -2.98 -15.89 -1.63
CA GLY A 63 -4.24 -16.39 -1.10
C GLY A 63 -5.37 -15.36 -0.95
N CYS A 64 -5.10 -14.07 -1.22
CA CYS A 64 -6.14 -13.03 -1.24
C CYS A 64 -6.85 -13.00 -2.60
N SER A 65 -8.17 -12.97 -2.58
CA SER A 65 -9.04 -13.01 -3.77
C SER A 65 -10.02 -11.84 -3.85
N THR A 66 -10.26 -11.14 -2.74
CA THR A 66 -11.15 -9.98 -2.65
C THR A 66 -10.47 -8.77 -1.99
N PRO A 67 -11.00 -7.55 -2.17
CA PRO A 67 -10.52 -6.38 -1.43
C PRO A 67 -10.66 -6.54 0.10
N MET A 68 -11.60 -7.36 0.57
CA MET A 68 -11.73 -7.68 1.99
C MET A 68 -10.59 -8.57 2.47
N ASP A 69 -10.18 -9.58 1.68
CA ASP A 69 -9.04 -10.45 2.00
C ASP A 69 -7.75 -9.63 2.10
N TYR A 70 -7.57 -8.67 1.18
CA TYR A 70 -6.46 -7.72 1.26
C TYR A 70 -6.48 -6.95 2.58
N ALA A 71 -7.63 -6.39 2.99
CA ALA A 71 -7.72 -5.62 4.22
C ALA A 71 -7.42 -6.48 5.46
N GLU A 72 -7.92 -7.71 5.50
CA GLU A 72 -7.61 -8.72 6.52
C GLU A 72 -6.11 -9.00 6.59
N SER A 73 -5.51 -9.37 5.46
CA SER A 73 -4.09 -9.70 5.37
C SER A 73 -3.20 -8.50 5.75
N HIS A 74 -3.58 -7.30 5.29
CA HIS A 74 -2.82 -6.08 5.54
C HIS A 74 -2.91 -5.61 7.00
N ALA A 75 -3.98 -5.95 7.73
CA ALA A 75 -4.09 -5.67 9.16
C ALA A 75 -2.98 -6.36 9.98
N HIS A 76 -2.54 -7.56 9.56
CA HIS A 76 -1.40 -8.24 10.19
C HIS A 76 -0.07 -7.51 9.97
N VAL A 77 0.14 -6.95 8.77
CA VAL A 77 1.31 -6.12 8.48
C VAL A 77 1.31 -4.88 9.38
N MET A 78 0.17 -4.18 9.49
CA MET A 78 0.05 -2.98 10.30
C MET A 78 0.09 -3.23 11.81
N ALA A 79 -0.20 -4.45 12.27
CA ALA A 79 0.06 -4.82 13.66
C ALA A 79 1.56 -4.80 14.00
N SER A 80 2.43 -5.02 13.00
CA SER A 80 3.89 -4.97 13.12
C SER A 80 4.44 -3.58 12.78
N VAL A 81 3.85 -2.90 11.79
CA VAL A 81 4.18 -1.52 11.37
C VAL A 81 3.06 -0.57 11.81
N ASN A 82 2.95 -0.33 13.12
CA ASN A 82 1.78 0.32 13.73
C ASN A 82 1.73 1.85 13.56
N ASP A 83 2.74 2.45 12.96
CA ASP A 83 2.84 3.86 12.57
C ASP A 83 2.79 4.06 11.05
N LEU A 84 2.47 3.00 10.30
CA LEU A 84 2.40 3.00 8.85
C LEU A 84 1.39 4.04 8.34
N HIS A 85 1.81 4.83 7.35
CA HIS A 85 0.95 5.81 6.67
C HIS A 85 1.44 6.13 5.26
N ILE A 86 0.51 6.56 4.40
CA ILE A 86 0.80 7.13 3.08
C ILE A 86 1.31 8.55 3.27
N ILE A 87 2.46 8.86 2.67
CA ILE A 87 3.09 10.19 2.71
C ILE A 87 2.52 11.07 1.60
N ARG A 88 2.34 10.50 0.41
CA ARG A 88 1.90 11.21 -0.81
C ARG A 88 1.34 10.22 -1.83
N TYR A 89 0.32 10.62 -2.57
CA TYR A 89 -0.01 10.02 -3.86
C TYR A 89 0.82 10.69 -4.95
N ASP A 90 1.85 9.98 -5.41
CA ASP A 90 2.82 10.43 -6.41
C ASP A 90 2.20 10.59 -7.80
N GLN A 91 1.16 9.78 -8.07
CA GLN A 91 0.35 9.88 -9.27
C GLN A 91 -1.07 9.41 -8.95
N ALA A 92 -2.06 10.22 -9.29
CA ALA A 92 -3.46 9.84 -9.20
C ALA A 92 -4.21 10.33 -10.45
N TRP A 93 -5.00 9.46 -11.03
CA TRP A 93 -5.95 9.77 -12.09
C TRP A 93 -6.97 8.65 -12.22
N ALA A 94 -8.08 8.95 -12.85
CA ALA A 94 -9.08 8.00 -13.26
C ALA A 94 -9.47 8.20 -14.72
N LYS A 95 -9.96 7.12 -15.33
CA LYS A 95 -10.64 7.14 -16.61
C LYS A 95 -11.84 6.23 -16.53
N ASN A 96 -13.04 6.82 -16.70
CA ASN A 96 -14.29 6.11 -16.44
C ASN A 96 -14.26 5.51 -15.02
N GLY A 97 -14.55 4.22 -14.87
CA GLY A 97 -14.47 3.50 -13.60
C GLY A 97 -13.05 3.16 -13.13
N HIS A 98 -12.01 3.27 -13.96
CA HIS A 98 -10.67 2.81 -13.59
C HIS A 98 -9.88 3.92 -12.88
N VAL A 99 -9.28 3.62 -11.74
CA VAL A 99 -8.50 4.57 -10.93
C VAL A 99 -7.11 4.03 -10.71
N LEU A 100 -6.07 4.84 -10.98
CA LEU A 100 -4.69 4.55 -10.58
C LEU A 100 -4.31 5.43 -9.40
N LEU A 101 -3.74 4.81 -8.37
CA LEU A 101 -3.08 5.47 -7.25
C LEU A 101 -1.65 4.93 -7.09
N ARG A 102 -0.66 5.65 -7.61
CA ARG A 102 0.76 5.45 -7.26
C ARG A 102 1.06 6.29 -6.02
N TYR A 103 1.67 5.69 -5.01
CA TYR A 103 1.92 6.39 -3.76
C TYR A 103 3.19 5.92 -3.06
N SER A 104 3.67 6.79 -2.17
CA SER A 104 4.81 6.54 -1.29
C SER A 104 4.32 6.49 0.15
N ALA A 105 4.80 5.51 0.90
CA ALA A 105 4.42 5.24 2.27
C ALA A 105 5.67 5.01 3.14
N LYS A 106 5.52 5.19 4.45
CA LYS A 106 6.55 4.84 5.42
C LYS A 106 5.96 4.25 6.68
N GLY A 107 6.82 3.61 7.46
CA GLY A 107 6.52 3.12 8.80
C GLY A 107 7.77 2.53 9.44
N SER A 108 7.63 2.04 10.66
CA SER A 108 8.66 1.39 11.44
C SER A 108 8.18 0.07 12.00
N HIS A 109 9.07 -0.91 12.12
CA HIS A 109 8.76 -2.16 12.82
C HIS A 109 8.80 -1.92 14.33
N SER A 110 7.80 -1.19 14.83
CA SER A 110 7.66 -0.76 16.22
C SER A 110 6.51 -1.44 16.96
N GLY A 111 5.68 -2.20 16.24
CA GLY A 111 4.57 -2.98 16.76
C GLY A 111 4.95 -4.40 17.19
N LYS A 112 4.08 -5.35 16.87
CA LYS A 112 4.24 -6.77 17.19
C LYS A 112 5.38 -7.43 16.38
N PRO A 113 5.88 -8.60 16.81
CA PRO A 113 6.77 -9.42 15.99
C PRO A 113 6.10 -9.79 14.65
N TYR A 114 6.89 -9.80 13.58
CA TYR A 114 6.42 -10.17 12.24
C TYR A 114 6.99 -11.54 11.86
N GLN A 115 6.17 -12.58 11.76
CA GLN A 115 6.59 -13.94 11.43
C GLN A 115 7.78 -14.45 12.29
N GLY A 116 7.75 -14.16 13.59
CA GLY A 116 8.81 -14.54 14.53
C GLY A 116 10.04 -13.61 14.54
N ILE A 117 10.04 -12.56 13.71
CA ILE A 117 11.08 -11.53 13.71
C ILE A 117 10.69 -10.48 14.75
N GLU A 118 11.50 -10.35 15.79
CA GLU A 118 11.37 -9.34 16.83
C GLU A 118 11.73 -7.95 16.32
N ARG A 119 11.11 -6.92 16.91
CA ARG A 119 11.49 -5.53 16.63
C ARG A 119 12.89 -5.23 17.17
N SER A 120 13.66 -4.43 16.44
CA SER A 120 14.94 -3.89 16.92
C SER A 120 14.75 -2.73 17.89
N ASP A 121 15.80 -2.41 18.65
CA ASP A 121 15.88 -1.19 19.47
C ASP A 121 17.12 -0.36 19.07
N PRO A 122 16.96 0.82 18.42
CA PRO A 122 15.69 1.43 18.03
C PRO A 122 14.98 0.69 16.88
N PRO A 123 13.65 0.87 16.71
CA PRO A 123 12.89 0.28 15.59
C PRO A 123 13.43 0.71 14.22
N LYS A 124 13.64 -0.28 13.34
CA LYS A 124 13.97 -0.03 11.93
C LYS A 124 12.81 0.65 11.22
N LYS A 125 13.16 1.61 10.36
CA LYS A 125 12.22 2.41 9.56
C LYS A 125 12.35 2.02 8.11
N ALA A 126 11.24 2.08 7.39
CA ALA A 126 11.20 1.86 5.95
C ALA A 126 10.38 2.94 5.26
N GLN A 127 10.79 3.29 4.05
CA GLN A 127 9.99 4.03 3.08
C GLN A 127 9.95 3.24 1.78
N TRP A 128 8.78 3.14 1.16
CA TRP A 128 8.57 2.37 -0.06
C TRP A 128 7.50 3.01 -0.93
N SER A 129 7.41 2.54 -2.17
CA SER A 129 6.36 2.95 -3.10
C SER A 129 5.49 1.76 -3.50
N ALA A 130 4.22 2.03 -3.76
CA ALA A 130 3.26 1.06 -4.25
C ALA A 130 2.32 1.68 -5.29
N ALA A 131 1.59 0.86 -6.02
CA ALA A 131 0.52 1.24 -6.91
C ALA A 131 -0.73 0.43 -6.58
N ALA A 132 -1.88 1.09 -6.60
CA ALA A 132 -3.18 0.46 -6.48
C ALA A 132 -4.00 0.86 -7.70
N ILE A 133 -4.51 -0.13 -8.42
CA ILE A 133 -5.37 0.05 -9.58
C ILE A 133 -6.75 -0.45 -9.18
N PHE A 134 -7.74 0.43 -9.19
CA PHE A 134 -9.12 0.11 -8.86
C PHE A 134 -10.00 0.15 -10.10
N GLU A 135 -11.07 -0.63 -10.04
CA GLU A 135 -12.28 -0.40 -10.83
C GLU A 135 -13.39 -0.02 -9.88
N ILE A 136 -14.05 1.10 -10.15
CA ILE A 136 -15.18 1.63 -9.41
C ILE A 136 -16.42 1.45 -10.27
N GLU A 137 -17.42 0.77 -9.72
CA GLU A 137 -18.71 0.53 -10.35
C GLU A 137 -19.81 0.97 -9.38
N ASN A 138 -20.72 1.83 -9.84
CA ASN A 138 -21.86 2.31 -9.04
C ASN A 138 -21.46 2.86 -7.65
N GLY A 139 -20.33 3.57 -7.60
CA GLY A 139 -19.81 4.16 -6.36
C GLY A 139 -19.13 3.16 -5.40
N LYS A 140 -18.79 1.95 -5.87
CA LYS A 140 -18.15 0.91 -5.07
C LYS A 140 -16.95 0.29 -5.77
N VAL A 141 -16.00 -0.23 -5.00
CA VAL A 141 -14.85 -0.99 -5.49
C VAL A 141 -15.34 -2.32 -6.07
N LYS A 142 -15.19 -2.47 -7.38
CA LYS A 142 -15.46 -3.68 -8.15
C LYS A 142 -14.21 -4.54 -8.29
N SER A 143 -13.05 -3.92 -8.47
CA SER A 143 -11.78 -4.64 -8.47
C SER A 143 -10.65 -3.84 -7.86
N PHE A 144 -9.64 -4.54 -7.34
CA PHE A 144 -8.43 -3.95 -6.80
C PHE A 144 -7.20 -4.78 -7.17
N THR A 145 -6.33 -4.22 -7.98
CA THR A 145 -5.00 -4.75 -8.27
C THR A 145 -3.92 -4.01 -7.49
N LYS A 146 -2.99 -4.74 -6.89
CA LYS A 146 -1.93 -4.19 -6.04
C LYS A 146 -0.55 -4.58 -6.53
N ASP A 147 0.26 -3.55 -6.80
CA ASP A 147 1.70 -3.66 -6.96
C ASP A 147 2.41 -2.95 -5.81
N TRP A 148 3.34 -3.62 -5.15
CA TRP A 148 4.05 -3.07 -4.02
C TRP A 148 5.51 -3.48 -4.12
N ASP A 149 6.41 -2.51 -3.96
CA ASP A 149 7.84 -2.77 -3.75
C ASP A 149 8.09 -3.34 -2.34
N GLN A 150 7.57 -4.56 -2.13
CA GLN A 150 7.56 -5.24 -0.85
C GLN A 150 8.97 -5.63 -0.40
N LYS A 151 9.82 -6.04 -1.34
CA LYS A 151 11.21 -6.43 -1.06
C LYS A 151 12.00 -5.28 -0.45
N VAL A 152 11.87 -4.06 -1.00
CA VAL A 152 12.54 -2.86 -0.48
C VAL A 152 12.07 -2.55 0.95
N MET A 153 10.78 -2.66 1.25
CA MET A 153 10.31 -2.51 2.63
C MET A 153 10.89 -3.59 3.54
N GLN A 154 10.78 -4.87 3.15
CA GLN A 154 11.22 -5.99 3.97
C GLN A 154 12.71 -5.91 4.32
N ILE A 155 13.56 -5.45 3.38
CA ILE A 155 14.99 -5.25 3.64
C ILE A 155 15.22 -4.14 4.67
N GLN A 156 14.58 -2.98 4.48
CA GLN A 156 14.72 -1.84 5.40
C GLN A 156 14.24 -2.19 6.82
N LEU A 157 13.14 -2.95 6.94
CA LEU A 157 12.63 -3.42 8.23
C LEU A 157 13.43 -4.59 8.82
N GLY A 158 14.30 -5.23 8.04
CA GLY A 158 15.06 -6.41 8.46
C GLY A 158 14.24 -7.71 8.48
N TRP A 159 13.17 -7.78 7.67
CA TRP A 159 12.30 -8.94 7.54
C TRP A 159 12.77 -9.96 6.50
N ALA A 160 13.57 -9.55 5.52
CA ALA A 160 14.08 -10.43 4.48
C ALA A 160 15.60 -10.61 4.60
N PRO A 161 16.11 -11.86 4.59
CA PRO A 161 17.53 -12.11 4.43
C PRO A 161 17.91 -11.87 2.96
N VAL A 162 18.68 -10.82 2.70
CA VAL A 162 19.32 -10.61 1.40
C VAL A 162 20.80 -10.90 1.56
N GLN A 163 21.29 -11.90 0.81
CA GLN A 163 22.71 -12.21 0.76
C GLN A 163 23.46 -11.08 0.03
N GLU A 164 24.68 -10.79 0.47
CA GLU A 164 25.50 -9.75 -0.14
C GLU A 164 25.80 -10.09 -1.60
N SER A 165 25.43 -9.19 -2.50
CA SER A 165 25.73 -9.27 -3.93
C SER A 165 26.29 -7.94 -4.43
N LYS A 166 27.17 -8.02 -5.44
CA LYS A 166 27.65 -6.85 -6.18
C LYS A 166 26.63 -6.34 -7.21
N ASP A 167 25.61 -7.15 -7.54
CA ASP A 167 24.51 -6.72 -8.39
C ASP A 167 23.58 -5.79 -7.60
N PRO A 168 23.32 -4.55 -8.06
CA PRO A 168 22.51 -3.57 -7.33
C PRO A 168 21.07 -4.06 -7.04
N ARG A 169 20.53 -4.99 -7.83
CA ARG A 169 19.20 -5.59 -7.62
C ARG A 169 19.16 -6.58 -6.45
N TRP A 170 20.33 -6.99 -5.98
CA TRP A 170 20.55 -7.97 -4.92
C TRP A 170 21.47 -7.41 -3.81
N ASN A 171 21.79 -6.12 -3.85
CA ASN A 171 22.63 -5.48 -2.85
C ASN A 171 21.76 -4.87 -1.74
N ARG A 172 21.99 -5.32 -0.50
CA ARG A 172 21.21 -4.90 0.67
C ARG A 172 21.23 -3.39 0.90
N ASP A 173 22.41 -2.76 0.82
CA ASP A 173 22.58 -1.35 1.19
C ASP A 173 21.98 -0.41 0.13
N ILE A 174 22.03 -0.82 -1.15
CA ILE A 174 21.35 -0.15 -2.26
C ILE A 174 19.83 -0.29 -2.14
N LEU A 175 19.33 -1.50 -1.87
CA LEU A 175 17.89 -1.75 -1.71
C LEU A 175 17.32 -1.08 -0.44
N ALA A 176 18.16 -0.82 0.56
CA ALA A 176 17.78 -0.03 1.72
C ALA A 176 17.69 1.48 1.43
N GLN A 177 18.20 1.94 0.27
CA GLN A 177 18.27 3.35 -0.12
C GLN A 177 17.68 3.56 -1.53
N PRO A 178 16.36 3.36 -1.71
CA PRO A 178 15.72 3.30 -3.02
C PRO A 178 15.84 4.57 -3.88
N GLU A 179 16.03 5.75 -3.27
CA GLU A 179 16.27 6.97 -4.05
C GLU A 179 17.69 7.01 -4.65
N LEU A 180 18.69 6.47 -3.95
CA LEU A 180 20.06 6.40 -4.48
C LEU A 180 20.19 5.34 -5.58
N SER A 181 19.40 4.26 -5.50
CA SER A 181 19.45 3.19 -6.51
C SER A 181 18.96 3.64 -7.88
N ARG A 182 18.17 4.73 -7.97
CA ARG A 182 17.67 5.25 -9.25
C ARG A 182 18.76 5.65 -10.24
N SER A 183 19.95 6.01 -9.76
CA SER A 183 21.06 6.50 -10.58
C SER A 183 22.21 5.49 -10.71
N GLN A 184 22.15 4.32 -10.06
CA GLN A 184 23.20 3.30 -10.10
C GLN A 184 22.92 2.26 -11.21
N LYS A 185 23.98 1.76 -11.86
CA LYS A 185 23.92 0.80 -12.97
C LYS A 185 24.37 -0.59 -12.53
#